data_AF-A0A938UGD4-F1
#
_entry.id   AF-A0A938UGD4-F1
#
_cell.length_a   1.000
_cell.length_b   1.000
_cell.length_c   1.000
_cell.angle_alpha   90.00
_cell.angle_beta   90.00
_cell.angle_gamma   90.00
#
_symmetry.space_group_name_H-M   'P 1'
#
loop_
_entity.id
_entity.type
_entity.pdbx_description
1 polymer ?
#
loop_
_entity_poly.entity_id
_entity_poly.type
_entity_poly.pdbx_seq_one_letter_code
_entity_poly.pdbx_strand_id
1 'polypeptide(L)'
;MAKDKTVYTCSFCGFQSAKWLGKCPDCDQWNTFYEEKRPSRKSAVRTAEGTEPLALSAIAAQQDARTPTGISELDRVLGGGLVPGAVVLIGGDPGIGKSTLVLQALTKLSEAGRKVLYVSGEESARQIRMRAERLGP
;
A
#
# COMPACT_ATOMS: atom_id res chain seq x y z
N MET A 1 2.75 24.53 13.27
CA MET A 1 3.91 24.08 14.07
C MET A 1 3.52 22.80 14.79
N ALA A 2 4.32 21.74 14.71
CA ALA A 2 3.96 20.48 15.36
C ALA A 2 4.19 20.63 16.87
N LYS A 3 3.15 20.39 17.68
CA LYS A 3 3.24 20.47 19.13
C LYS A 3 4.09 19.31 19.63
N ASP A 4 5.08 19.61 20.46
CA ASP A 4 5.83 18.59 21.19
C ASP A 4 4.85 17.68 21.94
N LYS A 5 5.06 16.37 21.83
CA LYS A 5 4.25 15.41 22.57
C LYS A 5 4.99 15.08 23.87
N THR A 6 4.36 15.44 24.98
CA THR A 6 4.78 14.98 26.30
C THR A 6 4.49 13.48 26.43
N VAL A 7 5.51 12.71 26.81
CA VAL A 7 5.42 11.29 27.15
C VAL A 7 5.96 11.11 28.57
N TYR A 8 5.33 10.27 29.36
CA TYR A 8 5.76 9.94 30.72
C TYR A 8 6.42 8.57 30.71
N THR A 9 7.69 8.50 31.11
CA THR A 9 8.49 7.27 31.09
C THR A 9 8.81 6.84 32.52
N CYS A 10 8.62 5.56 32.84
CA CYS A 10 9.02 4.99 34.12
C CYS A 10 10.55 4.85 34.18
N SER A 11 11.20 5.42 35.20
CA SER A 11 12.65 5.33 35.42
C SER A 11 13.14 3.93 35.81
N PHE A 12 12.23 3.05 36.24
CA PHE A 12 12.58 1.71 36.69
C PHE A 12 12.50 0.66 35.58
N CYS A 13 11.38 0.62 34.84
CA CYS A 13 11.16 -0.40 33.80
C CYS A 13 11.07 0.15 32.37
N GLY A 14 11.07 1.47 32.18
CA GLY A 14 10.97 2.08 30.86
C GLY A 14 9.56 2.13 30.26
N PHE A 15 8.52 1.69 30.98
CA PHE A 15 7.12 1.79 30.53
C PHE A 15 6.75 3.24 30.18
N GLN A 16 6.00 3.43 29.09
CA GLN A 16 5.66 4.76 28.57
C GLN A 16 4.15 4.99 28.55
N SER A 17 3.72 6.17 28.98
CA SER A 17 2.32 6.60 28.97
C SER A 17 2.17 8.00 28.42
N ALA A 18 1.03 8.30 27.79
CA ALA A 18 0.68 9.65 27.35
C ALA A 18 0.11 10.53 28.48
N LYS A 19 -0.16 9.96 29.65
CA LYS A 19 -0.69 10.65 30.84
C LYS A 19 0.09 10.24 32.08
N TRP A 20 0.17 11.12 33.06
CA TRP A 20 0.74 10.80 34.38
C TRP A 20 -0.19 9.82 35.12
N LEU A 21 0.31 8.66 35.52
CA LEU A 21 -0.49 7.61 36.18
C LEU A 21 -0.17 7.45 37.67
N GLY A 22 0.89 8.07 38.19
CA GLY A 22 1.33 7.97 39.59
C GLY A 22 1.98 6.61 39.95
N LYS A 23 1.32 5.49 39.60
CA LYS A 23 1.83 4.12 39.72
C LYS A 23 2.12 3.51 38.35
N CYS A 24 3.28 2.90 38.18
CA CYS A 24 3.63 2.20 36.94
C CYS A 24 2.83 0.89 36.82
N PRO A 25 2.07 0.65 35.73
CA PRO A 25 1.32 -0.59 35.54
C PRO A 25 2.20 -1.82 35.28
N ASP A 26 3.43 -1.64 34.79
CA ASP A 26 4.32 -2.77 34.46
C ASP A 26 5.17 -3.25 35.64
N CYS A 27 5.57 -2.35 36.53
CA CYS A 27 6.50 -2.67 37.62
C CYS A 27 5.96 -2.33 39.01
N ASP A 28 4.70 -1.89 39.10
CA ASP A 28 3.97 -1.53 40.33
C ASP A 28 4.63 -0.46 41.22
N GLN A 29 5.71 0.17 40.76
CA GLN A 29 6.40 1.22 41.50
C GLN A 29 5.63 2.54 41.44
N TRP A 30 5.64 3.25 42.56
CA TRP A 30 5.05 4.58 42.69
C TRP A 30 6.07 5.67 42.41
N ASN A 31 5.64 6.79 41.85
CA ASN A 31 6.45 8.00 41.64
C ASN A 31 7.73 7.78 40.81
N THR A 32 7.74 6.74 39.96
CA THR A 32 8.87 6.45 39.06
C THR A 32 8.71 7.09 37.68
N PHE A 33 7.58 7.71 37.36
CA PHE A 33 7.41 8.42 36.09
C PHE A 33 8.19 9.72 36.07
N TYR A 34 8.81 10.03 34.93
CA TYR A 34 9.36 11.35 34.62
C TYR A 34 8.85 11.83 33.26
N GLU A 35 8.81 13.14 33.08
CA GLU A 35 8.33 13.77 31.85
C GLU A 35 9.44 13.83 30.80
N GLU A 36 9.18 13.25 29.63
CA GLU A 36 10.06 13.32 28.46
C GLU A 36 9.33 14.07 27.33
N LYS A 37 9.87 15.22 26.91
CA LYS A 37 9.39 15.93 25.72
C LYS A 37 10.00 15.27 24.50
N ARG A 38 9.18 14.53 23.74
CA ARG A 38 9.64 13.95 22.48
C ARG A 38 9.34 14.90 21.33
N PRO A 39 10.34 15.27 20.52
CA PRO A 39 10.08 16.01 19.31
C PRO A 39 9.13 15.16 18.46
N SER A 40 7.99 15.72 18.08
CA SER A 40 7.10 15.01 17.17
C SER A 40 7.85 14.89 15.84
N ARG A 41 8.44 13.72 15.57
CA ARG A 41 8.89 13.41 14.21
C ARG A 41 7.64 13.41 13.36
N LYS A 42 7.50 14.42 12.48
CA LYS A 42 6.60 14.29 11.35
C LYS A 42 7.07 13.03 10.62
N SER A 43 6.30 11.94 10.68
CA SER A 43 6.24 11.11 9.50
C SER A 43 5.78 12.08 8.41
N ALA A 44 6.68 12.42 7.49
CA ALA A 44 6.30 13.19 6.33
C ALA A 44 5.40 12.29 5.50
N VAL A 45 4.12 12.19 5.89
CA VAL A 45 3.07 11.86 4.96
C VAL A 45 3.13 13.02 3.98
N ARG A 46 3.69 12.76 2.80
CA ARG A 46 3.57 13.66 1.67
C ARG A 46 2.08 13.72 1.36
N THR A 47 1.36 14.62 2.01
CA THR A 47 0.07 15.07 1.51
C THR A 47 0.40 15.67 0.16
N ALA A 48 -0.12 15.06 -0.91
CA ALA A 48 -0.06 15.64 -2.23
C ALA A 48 -0.45 17.13 -2.11
N GLU A 49 0.33 18.01 -2.75
CA GLU A 49 -0.02 19.43 -2.83
C GLU A 49 -1.48 19.52 -3.24
N GLY A 50 -2.29 20.20 -2.41
CA GLY A 50 -3.73 20.23 -2.59
C GLY A 50 -4.06 20.86 -3.93
N THR A 51 -4.74 20.11 -4.79
CA THR A 51 -5.23 20.62 -6.07
C THR A 51 -6.25 21.73 -5.79
N GLU A 52 -6.04 22.92 -6.35
CA GLU A 52 -7.03 23.99 -6.26
C GLU A 52 -8.32 23.62 -7.04
N PRO A 53 -9.50 24.09 -6.60
CA PRO A 53 -10.74 23.83 -7.32
C PRO A 53 -10.71 24.50 -8.70
N LEU A 54 -10.81 23.68 -9.75
CA LEU A 54 -10.85 24.11 -11.14
C LEU A 54 -12.26 23.91 -11.73
N ALA A 55 -12.69 24.82 -12.59
CA ALA A 55 -13.90 24.63 -13.39
C ALA A 55 -13.73 23.43 -14.34
N LEU A 56 -14.77 22.61 -14.51
CA LEU A 56 -14.71 21.41 -15.36
C LEU A 56 -14.25 21.72 -16.79
N SER A 57 -14.68 22.86 -17.35
CA SER A 57 -14.28 23.32 -18.69
C SER A 57 -12.80 23.71 -18.81
N ALA A 58 -12.12 23.97 -17.69
CA ALA A 58 -10.70 24.28 -17.66
C ALA A 58 -9.83 23.02 -17.48
N ILE A 59 -10.44 21.84 -17.28
CA ILE A 59 -9.71 20.57 -17.16
C ILE A 59 -9.35 20.08 -18.56
N ALA A 60 -8.04 20.05 -18.86
CA ALA A 60 -7.56 19.47 -20.10
C ALA A 60 -7.88 17.96 -20.12
N ALA A 61 -8.46 17.49 -21.23
CA ALA A 61 -8.64 16.06 -21.46
C ALA A 61 -7.26 15.43 -21.72
N GLN A 62 -6.65 14.87 -20.68
CA GLN A 62 -5.41 14.12 -20.83
C GLN A 62 -5.75 12.66 -21.18
N GLN A 63 -5.31 12.21 -22.35
CA GLN A 63 -5.31 10.79 -22.67
C GLN A 63 -4.00 10.20 -22.13
N ASP A 64 -4.06 9.60 -20.95
CA ASP A 64 -2.90 8.90 -20.42
C ASP A 64 -2.53 7.72 -21.31
N ALA A 65 -1.22 7.54 -21.51
CA ALA A 65 -0.69 6.43 -22.30
C ALA A 65 -1.03 5.10 -21.60
N ARG A 66 -1.92 4.32 -22.22
CA ARG A 66 -2.32 3.01 -21.72
C ARG A 66 -1.28 1.96 -22.08
N THR A 67 -1.05 1.03 -21.16
CA THR A 67 -0.22 -0.16 -21.39
C THR A 67 -1.14 -1.35 -21.64
N PRO A 68 -1.21 -1.89 -22.86
CA PRO A 68 -1.97 -3.12 -23.13
C PRO A 68 -1.45 -4.28 -22.28
N THR A 69 -2.36 -5.07 -21.73
CA THR A 69 -2.04 -6.31 -21.00
C THR A 69 -1.71 -7.46 -21.95
N GLY A 70 -2.09 -7.34 -23.24
CA GLY A 70 -1.94 -8.40 -24.23
C GLY A 70 -3.06 -9.43 -24.18
N ILE A 71 -4.10 -9.21 -23.37
CA ILE A 71 -5.33 -10.00 -23.33
C ILE A 71 -6.47 -9.09 -23.84
N SER A 72 -6.95 -9.35 -25.06
CA SER A 72 -7.89 -8.45 -25.76
C SER A 72 -9.14 -8.09 -24.95
N GLU A 73 -9.79 -9.09 -24.36
CA GLU A 73 -11.02 -8.85 -23.57
C GLU A 73 -10.73 -8.11 -22.26
N LEU A 74 -9.58 -8.36 -21.64
CA LEU A 74 -9.17 -7.61 -20.45
C LEU A 74 -8.86 -6.15 -20.82
N ASP A 75 -8.14 -5.93 -21.93
CA ASP A 75 -7.84 -4.59 -22.43
C ASP A 75 -9.12 -3.84 -22.80
N ARG A 76 -10.10 -4.52 -23.39
CA ARG A 76 -11.43 -3.95 -23.66
C ARG A 76 -12.13 -3.50 -22.38
N VAL A 77 -12.15 -4.34 -21.34
CA VAL A 77 -12.74 -4.00 -20.03
C VAL A 77 -12.01 -2.83 -19.36
N LEU A 78 -10.68 -2.77 -19.52
CA LEU A 78 -9.85 -1.68 -18.99
C LEU A 78 -9.89 -0.39 -19.82
N GLY A 79 -10.58 -0.38 -20.97
CA GLY A 79 -10.65 0.78 -21.86
C GLY A 79 -9.38 1.00 -22.68
N GLY A 80 -8.72 -0.07 -23.11
CA GLY A 80 -7.49 -0.09 -23.91
C GLY A 80 -6.22 -0.50 -23.15
N GLY A 81 -6.35 -0.98 -21.91
CA GLY A 81 -5.23 -1.44 -21.08
C GLY A 81 -5.03 -0.60 -19.81
N LEU A 82 -3.93 -0.88 -19.09
CA LEU A 82 -3.61 -0.31 -17.79
C LEU A 82 -3.18 1.15 -17.88
N VAL A 83 -3.74 1.99 -17.00
CA VAL A 83 -3.35 3.40 -16.84
C VAL A 83 -2.28 3.52 -15.75
N PRO A 84 -1.16 4.22 -15.98
CA PRO A 84 -0.15 4.47 -14.96
C PRO A 84 -0.74 5.13 -13.71
N GLY A 85 -0.36 4.65 -12.51
CA GLY A 85 -0.85 5.19 -11.24
C GLY A 85 -2.28 4.77 -10.86
N ALA A 86 -2.96 3.98 -11.70
CA ALA A 86 -4.27 3.43 -11.37
C ALA A 86 -4.17 2.17 -10.50
N VAL A 87 -5.25 1.92 -9.73
CA VAL A 87 -5.45 0.67 -8.99
C VAL A 87 -6.64 -0.06 -9.61
N VAL A 88 -6.44 -1.33 -9.96
CA VAL A 88 -7.47 -2.20 -10.53
C VAL A 88 -7.79 -3.31 -9.54
N LEU A 89 -9.07 -3.45 -9.18
CA LEU A 89 -9.56 -4.53 -8.33
C LEU A 89 -10.24 -5.61 -9.18
N ILE A 90 -9.79 -6.86 -9.04
CA ILE A 90 -10.38 -8.02 -9.70
C ILE A 90 -11.15 -8.84 -8.65
N GLY A 91 -12.48 -8.73 -8.69
CA GLY A 91 -13.39 -9.48 -7.82
C GLY A 91 -13.94 -10.75 -8.48
N GLY A 92 -14.48 -11.65 -7.65
CA GLY A 92 -15.15 -12.89 -8.11
C GLY A 92 -14.98 -14.04 -7.11
N ASP A 93 -15.76 -15.10 -7.30
CA ASP A 93 -15.79 -16.25 -6.40
C ASP A 93 -14.45 -16.99 -6.30
N PRO A 94 -14.17 -17.70 -5.19
CA PRO A 94 -13.04 -18.61 -5.11
C PRO A 94 -13.04 -19.60 -6.28
N GLY A 95 -11.88 -19.81 -6.91
CA GLY A 95 -11.75 -20.75 -8.04
C GLY A 95 -12.16 -20.22 -9.42
N ILE A 96 -12.77 -19.03 -9.55
CA ILE A 96 -13.19 -18.47 -10.86
C ILE A 96 -12.02 -18.09 -11.80
N GLY A 97 -10.77 -18.17 -11.32
CA GLY A 97 -9.58 -17.92 -12.13
C GLY A 97 -8.96 -16.53 -12.00
N LYS A 98 -9.28 -15.75 -10.96
CA LYS A 98 -8.70 -14.40 -10.73
C LYS A 98 -7.17 -14.39 -10.78
N SER A 99 -6.51 -15.22 -9.96
CA SER A 99 -5.05 -15.30 -9.92
C SER A 99 -4.47 -15.84 -11.23
N THR A 100 -5.21 -16.71 -11.94
CA THR A 100 -4.81 -17.20 -13.27
C THR A 100 -4.79 -16.06 -14.29
N LEU A 101 -5.86 -15.26 -14.36
CA LEU A 101 -5.96 -14.10 -15.24
C LEU A 101 -4.85 -13.08 -14.95
N VAL A 102 -4.61 -12.77 -13.68
CA VAL A 102 -3.53 -11.86 -13.26
C VAL A 102 -2.18 -12.41 -13.68
N LEU A 103 -1.90 -13.68 -13.41
CA LEU A 103 -0.62 -14.28 -13.76
C LEU A 103 -0.38 -14.27 -15.27
N GLN A 104 -1.40 -14.60 -16.09
CA GLN A 104 -1.34 -14.51 -17.55
C GLN A 104 -1.05 -13.09 -18.05
N ALA A 105 -1.73 -12.08 -17.49
CA ALA A 105 -1.53 -10.68 -17.85
C ALA A 105 -0.10 -10.22 -17.51
N LEU A 106 0.41 -10.60 -16.33
CA LEU A 106 1.76 -10.23 -15.91
C LEU A 106 2.85 -10.93 -16.72
N THR A 107 2.67 -12.20 -17.09
CA THR A 107 3.59 -12.90 -18.01
C THR A 107 3.69 -12.15 -19.34
N LYS A 108 2.56 -11.80 -19.96
CA LYS A 108 2.53 -11.05 -21.22
C LYS A 108 3.17 -9.66 -21.10
N LEU A 109 2.93 -8.96 -19.99
CA LEU A 109 3.58 -7.68 -19.72
C LEU A 109 5.10 -7.85 -19.59
N SER A 110 5.55 -8.91 -18.92
CA SER A 110 6.97 -9.25 -18.79
C SER A 110 7.62 -9.57 -20.15
N GLU A 111 6.95 -10.36 -20.99
CA GLU A 111 7.38 -10.69 -22.36
C GLU A 111 7.47 -9.44 -23.25
N ALA A 112 6.59 -8.47 -23.04
CA ALA A 112 6.64 -7.14 -23.67
C ALA A 112 7.75 -6.23 -23.09
N GLY A 113 8.65 -6.76 -22.25
CA GLY A 113 9.79 -6.05 -21.69
C GLY A 113 9.46 -5.17 -20.48
N ARG A 114 8.28 -5.32 -19.87
CA ARG A 114 7.89 -4.53 -18.69
C ARG A 114 8.34 -5.22 -17.41
N LYS A 115 8.88 -4.44 -16.48
CA LYS A 115 9.19 -4.94 -15.15
C LYS A 115 7.90 -5.15 -14.36
N VAL A 116 7.66 -6.39 -13.90
CA VAL A 116 6.48 -6.78 -13.12
C VAL A 116 6.90 -7.33 -11.75
N LEU A 117 6.02 -7.20 -10.75
CA LEU A 117 6.17 -7.78 -9.43
C LEU A 117 4.85 -8.43 -9.02
N TYR A 118 4.87 -9.74 -8.78
CA TYR A 118 3.74 -10.47 -8.23
C TYR A 118 3.96 -10.72 -6.74
N VAL A 119 3.08 -10.20 -5.89
CA VAL A 119 3.12 -10.37 -4.44
C VAL A 119 1.95 -11.26 -4.03
N SER A 120 2.23 -12.32 -3.27
CA SER A 120 1.21 -13.25 -2.78
C SER A 120 1.42 -13.57 -1.31
N GLY A 121 0.33 -13.62 -0.55
CA GLY A 121 0.28 -14.20 0.79
C GLY A 121 -0.54 -15.50 0.87
N GLU A 122 -1.20 -15.91 -0.22
CA GLU A 122 -2.09 -17.08 -0.24
C GLU A 122 -1.41 -18.35 -0.78
N GLU A 123 -0.44 -18.19 -1.69
CA GLU A 123 0.23 -19.29 -2.38
C GLU A 123 1.74 -19.18 -2.23
N SER A 124 2.42 -20.34 -2.12
CA SER A 124 3.89 -20.38 -2.10
C SER A 124 4.50 -20.04 -3.46
N ALA A 125 5.75 -19.57 -3.46
CA ALA A 125 6.51 -19.31 -4.68
C ALA A 125 6.58 -20.54 -5.60
N ARG A 126 6.67 -21.76 -5.03
CA ARG A 126 6.69 -23.02 -5.80
C ARG A 126 5.35 -23.28 -6.51
N GLN A 127 4.23 -23.04 -5.84
CA GLN A 127 2.91 -23.18 -6.45
C GLN A 127 2.69 -22.18 -7.58
N ILE A 128 3.08 -20.92 -7.35
CA ILE A 128 3.00 -19.85 -8.35
C ILE A 128 3.85 -20.23 -9.58
N ARG A 129 5.10 -20.66 -9.37
CA ARG A 129 5.98 -21.11 -10.46
C ARG A 129 5.37 -22.23 -11.29
N MET A 130 4.85 -23.28 -10.65
CA MET A 130 4.23 -24.41 -11.36
C MET A 130 3.03 -23.96 -12.21
N ARG A 131 2.26 -22.97 -11.75
CA ARG A 131 1.14 -22.40 -12.51
C ARG A 131 1.64 -21.54 -13.67
N ALA A 132 2.65 -20.71 -13.43
CA ALA A 132 3.25 -19.87 -14.46
C ALA A 132 3.75 -20.71 -15.64
N GLU A 133 4.51 -21.78 -15.37
CA GLU A 133 5.06 -22.71 -16.38
C GLU A 133 3.99 -23.36 -17.28
N ARG A 134 2.73 -23.44 -16.83
CA ARG A 134 1.60 -23.96 -17.63
C ARG A 134 0.94 -22.89 -18.50
N LEU A 135 1.02 -21.63 -18.09
CA LEU A 135 0.33 -20.50 -18.71
C LEU A 135 1.22 -19.80 -19.75
N GLY A 136 2.53 -19.99 -19.67
CA GLY A 136 3.57 -19.47 -20.56
C GLY A 136 4.95 -19.89 -20.04
N PRO A 137 6.04 -19.63 -20.78
CA PRO A 137 7.40 -19.93 -20.33
C PRO A 137 7.78 -19.23 -19.01
#